data_AF-A0A7J0AG73-F1
#
_entry.id   AF-A0A7J0AG73-F1
#
_cell.length_a   1.000
_cell.length_b   1.000
_cell.length_c   1.000
_cell.angle_alpha   90.00
_cell.angle_beta   90.00
_cell.angle_gamma   90.00
#
_symmetry.space_group_name_H-M   'P 1'
#
loop_
_entity.id
_entity.type
_entity.pdbx_description
1 polymer ?
#
loop_
_entity_poly.entity_id
_entity_poly.type
_entity_poly.pdbx_seq_one_letter_code
_entity_poly.pdbx_strand_id
1 'polypeptide(L)'
;MPMIIDLDPKKVPLTEFMKALGYDSPVAADGVLRTYNAPYDDRHEPTMVINIETNLWRDTKSCASGGIYDLAYEMTGSCNRSELLLYIATQLSATRKIYVRHEPDPPMRQLPPLPKATPDKPKRRFKLF
;
A
#
# COMPACT_ATOMS: atom_id res chain seq x y z
N MET A 1 10.98 9.62 -3.16
CA MET A 1 10.25 10.67 -2.42
C MET A 1 9.15 10.00 -1.63
N PRO A 2 9.02 10.23 -0.32
CA PRO A 2 7.89 9.73 0.46
C PRO A 2 6.59 10.46 0.03
N MET A 3 5.57 9.69 -0.32
CA MET A 3 4.23 10.21 -0.61
C MET A 3 3.39 10.15 0.67
N ILE A 4 2.77 11.27 1.03
CA ILE A 4 1.78 11.33 2.11
C ILE A 4 0.40 11.22 1.47
N ILE A 5 -0.29 10.13 1.79
CA ILE A 5 -1.65 9.88 1.34
C ILE A 5 -2.55 10.09 2.55
N ASP A 6 -3.42 11.12 2.49
CA ASP A 6 -4.45 11.39 3.51
C ASP A 6 -5.60 10.36 3.38
N LEU A 7 -5.29 9.08 3.58
CA LEU A 7 -6.23 7.96 3.50
C LEU A 7 -5.98 6.99 4.65
N ASP A 8 -7.04 6.62 5.36
CA ASP A 8 -7.02 5.52 6.32
C ASP A 8 -7.60 4.25 5.66
N PRO A 9 -6.75 3.40 5.04
CA PRO A 9 -7.23 2.24 4.28
C PRO A 9 -7.97 1.23 5.17
N LYS A 10 -7.70 1.18 6.47
CA LYS A 10 -8.41 0.26 7.38
C LYS A 10 -9.88 0.64 7.56
N LYS A 11 -10.21 1.92 7.39
CA LYS A 11 -11.58 2.45 7.47
C LYS A 11 -12.32 2.38 6.14
N VAL A 12 -11.65 2.02 5.06
CA VAL A 12 -12.29 1.86 3.75
C VAL A 12 -13.06 0.55 3.74
N PRO A 13 -14.37 0.55 3.49
CA PRO A 13 -15.13 -0.68 3.29
C PRO A 13 -14.60 -1.42 2.07
N LEU A 14 -14.32 -2.73 2.21
CA LEU A 14 -13.91 -3.57 1.09
C LEU A 14 -14.95 -3.59 -0.03
N THR A 15 -16.23 -3.46 0.30
CA THR A 15 -17.30 -3.31 -0.69
C THR A 15 -17.15 -2.05 -1.55
N GLU A 16 -16.69 -0.95 -0.97
CA GLU A 16 -16.42 0.28 -1.70
C GLU A 16 -15.15 0.15 -2.56
N PHE A 17 -14.14 -0.54 -2.04
CA PHE A 17 -12.95 -0.87 -2.81
C PHE A 17 -13.28 -1.75 -4.02
N MET A 18 -14.12 -2.77 -3.85
CA MET A 18 -14.61 -3.61 -4.95
C MET A 18 -15.38 -2.80 -5.98
N LYS A 19 -16.23 -1.87 -5.54
CA LYS A 19 -16.92 -0.95 -6.42
C LYS A 19 -15.95 -0.11 -7.27
N ALA A 20 -14.90 0.41 -6.63
CA ALA A 20 -13.86 1.17 -7.32
C ALA A 20 -13.09 0.33 -8.37
N LEU A 21 -12.95 -0.97 -8.14
CA LEU A 21 -12.39 -1.92 -9.11
C LEU A 21 -13.36 -2.27 -10.26
N GLY A 22 -14.60 -1.79 -10.24
CA GLY A 22 -15.64 -2.09 -11.24
C GLY A 22 -16.57 -3.24 -10.87
N TYR A 23 -16.48 -3.76 -9.64
CA TYR A 23 -17.39 -4.78 -9.10
C TYR A 23 -18.49 -4.12 -8.26
N ASP A 24 -19.38 -3.37 -8.91
CA ASP A 24 -20.45 -2.63 -8.23
C ASP A 24 -21.45 -3.51 -7.49
N SER A 25 -21.66 -4.75 -7.95
CA SER A 25 -22.69 -5.65 -7.41
C SER A 25 -22.10 -7.01 -7.00
N PRO A 26 -22.43 -7.50 -5.79
CA PRO A 26 -22.06 -8.85 -5.38
C PRO A 26 -22.84 -9.89 -6.21
N VAL A 27 -22.21 -11.02 -6.49
CA VAL A 27 -22.83 -12.17 -7.17
C VAL A 27 -23.87 -12.82 -6.25
N ALA A 28 -23.58 -12.86 -4.94
CA ALA A 28 -24.51 -13.33 -3.93
C ALA A 28 -24.41 -12.49 -2.67
N ALA A 29 -25.54 -12.26 -2.00
CA ALA A 29 -25.62 -11.55 -0.74
C ALA A 29 -26.33 -12.43 0.28
N ASP A 30 -25.60 -12.92 1.27
CA ASP A 30 -26.12 -13.76 2.34
C ASP A 30 -25.89 -13.08 3.70
N GLY A 31 -26.93 -12.41 4.21
CA GLY A 31 -26.87 -11.65 5.45
C GLY A 31 -25.80 -10.55 5.44
N VAL A 32 -24.72 -10.74 6.20
CA VAL A 32 -23.55 -9.84 6.27
C VAL A 32 -22.44 -10.22 5.28
N LEU A 33 -22.55 -11.39 4.64
CA LEU A 33 -21.59 -11.87 3.65
C LEU A 33 -21.99 -11.40 2.25
N ARG A 34 -20.99 -11.00 1.48
CA ARG A 34 -21.13 -10.56 0.10
C ARG A 34 -20.10 -11.31 -0.73
N THR A 35 -20.57 -12.15 -1.64
CA THR A 35 -19.72 -12.92 -2.55
C THR A 35 -19.48 -12.10 -3.81
N TYR A 36 -18.22 -11.94 -4.17
CA TYR A 36 -17.77 -11.26 -5.39
C TYR A 36 -16.88 -12.19 -6.21
N ASN A 37 -16.73 -11.84 -7.47
CA ASN A 37 -15.70 -12.42 -8.32
C ASN A 37 -14.32 -12.03 -7.80
N ALA A 38 -13.41 -12.99 -7.71
CA ALA A 38 -12.05 -12.77 -7.26
C ALA A 38 -11.29 -11.89 -8.29
N PRO A 39 -10.83 -10.69 -7.91
CA PRO A 39 -10.19 -9.76 -8.85
C PRO A 39 -8.75 -10.16 -9.20
N TYR A 40 -8.12 -11.03 -8.41
CA TYR A 40 -6.77 -11.55 -8.60
C TYR A 40 -6.71 -12.87 -9.37
N ASP A 41 -7.86 -13.51 -9.63
CA ASP A 41 -7.94 -14.74 -10.40
C ASP A 41 -8.26 -14.43 -11.87
N ASP A 42 -7.52 -15.02 -12.81
CA ASP A 42 -7.71 -14.84 -14.25
C ASP A 42 -9.12 -15.25 -14.71
N ARG A 43 -9.74 -16.19 -13.99
CA ARG A 43 -11.08 -16.70 -14.30
C ARG A 43 -12.19 -15.86 -13.66
N HIS A 44 -11.85 -14.93 -12.77
CA HIS A 44 -12.79 -14.09 -12.03
C HIS A 44 -13.94 -14.90 -11.41
N GLU A 45 -13.63 -16.05 -10.81
CA GLU A 45 -14.65 -16.90 -10.22
C GLU A 45 -15.23 -16.27 -8.93
N PRO A 46 -16.51 -16.54 -8.59
CA PRO A 46 -17.18 -15.98 -7.42
C PRO A 46 -16.76 -16.69 -6.12
N THR A 47 -15.45 -16.67 -5.82
CA THR A 47 -14.86 -17.40 -4.69
C THR A 47 -14.57 -16.50 -3.51
N MET A 48 -14.49 -15.18 -3.74
CA MET A 48 -14.17 -14.19 -2.72
C MET A 48 -15.42 -13.76 -1.97
N VAL A 49 -15.40 -13.93 -0.65
CA VAL A 49 -16.49 -13.59 0.26
C VAL A 49 -16.04 -12.49 1.21
N ILE A 50 -16.71 -11.34 1.14
CA ILE A 50 -16.48 -10.19 2.01
C ILE A 50 -17.49 -10.21 3.15
N ASN A 51 -17.00 -10.07 4.40
CA ASN A 51 -17.84 -9.80 5.55
C ASN A 51 -17.90 -8.28 5.78
N ILE A 52 -19.09 -7.70 5.64
CA ILE A 52 -19.30 -6.25 5.77
C ILE A 52 -19.21 -5.74 7.23
N GLU A 53 -19.37 -6.63 8.21
CA GLU A 53 -19.32 -6.28 9.63
C GLU A 53 -17.87 -6.20 10.12
N THR A 54 -17.06 -7.20 9.78
CA THR A 54 -15.63 -7.22 10.15
C THR A 54 -14.73 -6.50 9.16
N ASN A 55 -15.25 -6.15 7.97
CA ASN A 55 -14.50 -5.57 6.86
C ASN A 55 -13.30 -6.43 6.43
N LEU A 56 -13.48 -7.74 6.45
CA LEU A 56 -12.48 -8.75 6.03
C LEU A 56 -13.02 -9.54 4.85
N TRP A 57 -12.12 -10.01 3.99
CA TRP A 57 -12.43 -10.93 2.90
C TRP A 57 -11.77 -12.29 3.14
N ARG A 58 -12.36 -13.32 2.54
CA ARG A 58 -11.82 -14.67 2.48
C ARG A 58 -12.13 -15.29 1.13
N ASP A 59 -11.21 -16.07 0.60
CA ASP A 59 -11.45 -16.92 -0.53
C ASP A 59 -11.96 -18.30 -0.05
N THR A 60 -12.81 -18.92 -0.85
CA THR A 60 -13.36 -20.26 -0.60
C THR A 60 -12.59 -21.36 -1.33
N LYS A 61 -11.84 -21.02 -2.39
CA LYS A 61 -10.98 -21.94 -3.14
C LYS A 61 -9.53 -21.83 -2.72
N SER A 62 -9.03 -20.60 -2.54
CA SER A 62 -7.71 -20.38 -1.97
C SER A 62 -7.81 -20.20 -0.45
N CYS A 63 -6.73 -20.50 0.28
CA CYS A 63 -6.67 -20.24 1.72
C CYS A 63 -6.38 -18.75 2.02
N ALA A 64 -6.53 -17.87 1.02
CA ALA A 64 -6.26 -16.45 1.16
C ALA A 64 -7.40 -15.77 1.92
N SER A 65 -7.03 -14.91 2.86
CA SER A 65 -7.97 -14.09 3.62
C SER A 65 -7.25 -12.91 4.21
N GLY A 66 -7.96 -11.83 4.47
CA GLY A 66 -7.36 -10.66 5.10
C GLY A 66 -8.18 -9.40 4.95
N GLY A 67 -7.50 -8.28 5.08
CA GLY A 67 -8.05 -6.95 4.86
C GLY A 67 -7.72 -6.39 3.48
N ILE A 68 -7.90 -5.07 3.33
CA ILE A 68 -7.62 -4.37 2.08
C ILE A 68 -6.14 -4.43 1.64
N TYR A 69 -5.22 -4.52 2.60
CA TYR A 69 -3.79 -4.66 2.29
C TYR A 69 -3.46 -6.02 1.71
N ASP A 70 -4.01 -7.09 2.30
CA ASP A 70 -3.84 -8.45 1.79
C ASP A 70 -4.49 -8.56 0.39
N LEU A 71 -5.65 -7.95 0.18
CA LEU A 71 -6.27 -7.92 -1.15
C LEU A 71 -5.40 -7.17 -2.17
N ALA A 72 -4.88 -6.00 -1.80
CA ALA A 72 -3.98 -5.25 -2.67
C ALA A 72 -2.67 -6.01 -2.94
N TYR A 73 -2.21 -6.81 -1.98
CA TYR A 73 -1.06 -7.69 -2.14
C TYR A 73 -1.35 -8.77 -3.18
N GLU A 74 -2.50 -9.45 -3.12
CA GLU A 74 -2.88 -10.45 -4.14
C GLU A 74 -2.98 -9.84 -5.54
N MET A 75 -3.44 -8.58 -5.65
CA MET A 75 -3.57 -7.90 -6.95
C MET A 75 -2.26 -7.39 -7.53
N THR A 76 -1.33 -6.94 -6.69
CA THR A 76 -0.09 -6.28 -7.14
C THR A 76 1.14 -7.16 -7.02
N GLY A 77 1.10 -8.18 -6.17
CA GLY A 77 2.26 -8.98 -5.76
C GLY A 77 3.33 -8.21 -4.99
N SER A 78 3.08 -6.94 -4.61
CA SER A 78 4.08 -6.08 -3.98
C SER A 78 4.06 -6.23 -2.47
N CYS A 79 5.22 -6.51 -1.87
CA CYS A 79 5.40 -6.47 -0.41
C CYS A 79 5.66 -5.05 0.13
N ASN A 80 5.79 -4.04 -0.74
CA ASN A 80 6.06 -2.67 -0.34
C ASN A 80 4.77 -1.99 0.12
N ARG A 81 4.68 -1.72 1.42
CA ARG A 81 3.51 -1.08 2.04
C ARG A 81 3.11 0.25 1.37
N SER A 82 4.09 1.03 0.92
CA SER A 82 3.83 2.32 0.29
C SER A 82 3.18 2.15 -1.09
N GLU A 83 3.60 1.14 -1.85
CA GLU A 83 2.99 0.80 -3.15
C GLU A 83 1.58 0.26 -2.98
N LEU A 84 1.36 -0.62 -1.99
CA LEU A 84 0.03 -1.12 -1.66
C LEU A 84 -0.91 0.04 -1.28
N LEU A 85 -0.44 0.98 -0.44
CA LEU A 85 -1.22 2.16 -0.06
C LEU A 85 -1.52 3.06 -1.26
N LEU A 86 -0.52 3.30 -2.12
CA LEU A 86 -0.70 4.09 -3.34
C LEU A 86 -1.70 3.43 -4.29
N TYR A 87 -1.63 2.12 -4.47
CA TYR A 87 -2.57 1.37 -5.30
C TYR A 87 -3.99 1.50 -4.77
N ILE A 88 -4.20 1.27 -3.46
CA ILE A 88 -5.50 1.42 -2.82
C ILE A 88 -6.05 2.83 -3.00
N ALA A 89 -5.21 3.84 -2.76
CA ALA A 89 -5.57 5.25 -2.94
C ALA A 89 -5.92 5.57 -4.40
N THR A 90 -5.19 5.00 -5.35
CA THR A 90 -5.45 5.20 -6.78
C THR A 90 -6.79 4.61 -7.18
N GLN A 91 -7.09 3.38 -6.79
CA GLN A 91 -8.40 2.77 -7.09
C GLN A 91 -9.54 3.56 -6.46
N LEU A 92 -9.42 3.89 -5.17
CA LEU A 92 -10.45 4.66 -4.47
C LEU A 92 -10.58 6.10 -4.96
N SER A 93 -9.56 6.66 -5.62
CA SER A 93 -9.63 8.03 -6.16
C SER A 93 -10.70 8.18 -7.24
N ALA A 94 -11.09 7.08 -7.88
CA ALA A 94 -12.22 7.03 -8.81
C ALA A 94 -13.57 7.29 -8.11
N THR A 95 -13.68 6.93 -6.83
CA THR A 95 -14.93 7.00 -6.05
C THR A 95 -14.92 8.13 -5.00
N ARG A 96 -13.75 8.47 -4.45
CA ARG A 96 -13.53 9.49 -3.42
C ARG A 96 -12.49 10.51 -3.88
N LYS A 97 -12.66 11.77 -3.47
CA LYS A 97 -11.59 12.78 -3.60
C LYS A 97 -10.48 12.46 -2.59
N ILE A 98 -9.45 11.75 -3.04
CA ILE A 98 -8.25 11.46 -2.25
C ILE A 98 -7.17 12.50 -2.56
N TYR A 99 -6.61 13.11 -1.52
CA TYR A 99 -5.51 14.04 -1.65
C TYR A 99 -4.19 13.29 -1.46
N VAL A 100 -3.48 13.07 -2.57
CA VAL A 100 -2.10 12.60 -2.54
C VAL A 100 -1.21 13.83 -2.50
N ARG A 101 -0.47 14.02 -1.42
CA ARG A 101 0.54 15.07 -1.31
C ARG A 101 1.91 14.43 -1.36
N HIS A 102 2.82 14.99 -2.13
CA HIS A 102 4.23 14.67 -1.92
C HIS A 102 4.64 15.38 -0.63
N GLU A 103 5.45 14.73 0.21
CA GLU A 103 6.26 15.56 1.10
C GLU A 103 7.01 16.54 0.19
N PRO A 104 6.92 17.86 0.45
CA PRO A 104 7.96 18.73 -0.10
C PRO A 104 9.29 18.11 0.35
N ASP A 105 10.26 18.00 -0.55
CA ASP A 105 11.62 17.59 -0.16
C ASP A 105 11.95 18.32 1.14
N PRO A 106 12.43 17.62 2.18
CA PRO A 106 12.75 18.29 3.44
C PRO A 106 13.56 19.53 3.06
N PRO A 107 13.19 20.75 3.52
CA PRO A 107 13.97 21.92 3.20
C PRO A 107 15.38 21.53 3.57
N MET A 108 16.28 21.48 2.58
CA MET A 108 17.63 20.97 2.75
C MET A 108 18.15 21.66 4.00
N ARG A 109 18.13 20.96 5.14
CA ARG A 109 18.79 21.45 6.33
C ARG A 109 20.20 21.54 5.81
N GLN A 110 20.68 22.77 5.63
CA GLN A 110 22.07 22.99 5.32
C GLN A 110 22.80 22.18 6.38
N LEU A 111 23.33 21.00 6.00
CA LEU A 111 24.29 20.35 6.86
C LEU A 111 25.31 21.46 7.11
N PRO A 112 25.65 21.76 8.38
CA PRO A 112 26.75 22.66 8.63
C PRO A 112 27.90 22.18 7.74
N PRO A 113 28.52 23.07 6.94
CA PRO A 113 29.51 22.66 5.95
C PRO A 113 30.48 21.72 6.64
N LEU A 114 30.62 20.50 6.10
CA LEU A 114 31.57 19.52 6.59
C LEU A 114 32.89 20.26 6.84
N PRO A 115 33.47 20.20 8.06
CA PRO A 115 34.73 20.90 8.33
C PRO A 115 35.69 20.50 7.22
N LYS A 116 36.15 21.49 6.43
CA LYS A 116 37.11 21.26 5.36
C LYS A 116 38.28 20.54 6.03
N ALA A 117 38.48 19.27 5.70
CA ALA A 117 39.65 18.55 6.14
C ALA A 117 40.86 19.35 5.64
N THR A 118 41.54 20.02 6.57
CA THR A 118 42.86 20.59 6.29
C THR A 118 43.75 19.41 5.89
N PRO A 119 44.54 19.53 4.80
CA PRO A 119 45.49 18.50 4.44
C PRO A 119 46.67 18.61 5.42
N ASP A 120 46.52 18.09 6.63
CA ASP A 120 47.62 17.99 7.57
C ASP A 120 48.48 16.77 7.19
N LYS A 121 49.69 17.07 6.74
CA LYS A 121 50.70 16.15 6.21
C LYS A 121 50.95 14.99 7.18
N PRO A 122 50.94 13.72 6.75
CA PRO A 122 51.49 12.67 7.58
C PRO A 122 53.03 12.71 7.51
N LYS A 123 53.68 13.39 8.47
CA LYS A 123 55.10 13.15 8.78
C LYS A 123 55.21 11.80 9.52
N ARG A 124 55.19 10.68 8.78
CA ARG A 124 55.65 9.39 9.30
C ARG A 124 57.18 9.38 9.30
N ARG A 125 57.79 9.64 10.47
CA ARG A 125 59.16 9.19 10.73
C ARG A 125 59.10 7.73 11.19
N PHE A 126 59.54 6.82 10.33
CA PHE A 126 59.93 5.49 10.75
C PHE A 126 61.27 5.61 11.49
N LYS A 127 61.32 5.14 12.74
CA LYS A 127 62.57 4.77 13.39
C LYS A 127 62.58 3.24 13.48
N LEU A 128 63.40 2.62 12.66
CA LEU A 128 63.98 1.31 12.96
C LEU A 128 65.00 1.52 14.08
N PHE A 129 64.89 0.74 15.15
CA PHE A 129 65.91 -0.07 15.82
C PHE A 129 65.35 -0.49 17.19
#